data_AF-A0A358EJI7-F1
#
_entry.id   AF-A0A358EJI7-F1
#
_cell.length_a   1.000
_cell.length_b   1.000
_cell.length_c   1.000
_cell.angle_alpha   90.00
_cell.angle_beta   90.00
_cell.angle_gamma   90.00
#
_symmetry.space_group_name_H-M   'P 1'
#
loop_
_entity.id
_entity.type
_entity.pdbx_description
1 polymer ?
#
loop_
_entity_poly.entity_id
_entity_poly.type
_entity_poly.pdbx_seq_one_letter_code
_entity_poly.pdbx_strand_id
1 'polypeptide(L)'
;MHASDVTPEIAAHASELYWGSDHSVNHIAEELNLSKGALYTALTALGSGRACPLCGDEAGWPNRTARDQDKLHCASCAWSGSVSQTMAYGNDASFSGPRQDKDADLEAASDEHPLGRPDTNGVPGLTRIAGGALLGAAVGLALVLWVRRR
;
A
#
# COMPACT_ATOMS: atom_id res chain seq x y z
N MET A 1 31.18 -12.79 -1.88
CA MET A 1 30.09 -13.52 -1.20
C MET A 1 28.94 -13.79 -2.18
N HIS A 2 28.23 -14.91 -2.01
CA HIS A 2 27.04 -15.24 -2.82
C HIS A 2 25.77 -14.73 -2.13
N ALA A 3 24.66 -14.67 -2.87
CA ALA A 3 23.39 -14.14 -2.35
C ALA A 3 22.90 -14.89 -1.09
N SER A 4 23.27 -16.17 -0.95
CA SER A 4 22.95 -17.00 0.21
C SER A 4 23.64 -16.58 1.51
N ASP A 5 24.67 -15.72 1.44
CA ASP A 5 25.46 -15.28 2.59
C ASP A 5 25.04 -13.88 3.10
N VAL A 6 24.05 -13.25 2.48
CA VAL A 6 23.60 -11.90 2.83
C VAL A 6 22.73 -11.95 4.07
N THR A 7 23.20 -11.36 5.17
CA THR A 7 22.40 -11.21 6.39
C THR A 7 21.42 -10.03 6.27
N PRO A 8 20.35 -9.98 7.10
CA PRO A 8 19.43 -8.84 7.12
C PRO A 8 20.12 -7.50 7.38
N GLU A 9 21.17 -7.48 8.20
CA GLU A 9 21.96 -6.27 8.50
C GLU A 9 22.74 -5.80 7.27
N ILE A 10 23.36 -6.73 6.53
CA ILE A 10 24.04 -6.42 5.27
C ILE A 10 23.05 -5.92 4.23
N ALA A 11 21.86 -6.54 4.14
CA ALA A 11 20.81 -6.09 3.22
C ALA A 11 20.30 -4.69 3.55
N ALA A 12 20.06 -4.39 4.83
CA ALA A 12 19.65 -3.07 5.28
C ALA A 12 20.71 -2.00 4.95
N HIS A 13 21.98 -2.29 5.27
CA HIS A 13 23.09 -1.38 4.98
C HIS A 13 23.32 -1.19 3.47
N ALA A 14 23.19 -2.26 2.68
CA ALA A 14 23.24 -2.18 1.22
C ALA A 14 22.13 -1.27 0.65
N SER A 15 20.90 -1.40 1.16
CA SER A 15 19.79 -0.53 0.79
C SER A 15 20.01 0.92 1.20
N GLU A 16 20.56 1.17 2.39
CA GLU A 16 20.91 2.53 2.85
C GLU A 16 21.94 3.19 1.92
N LEU A 17 23.06 2.53 1.65
CA LEU A 17 24.08 3.03 0.72
C LEU A 17 23.51 3.21 -0.68
N TYR A 18 22.70 2.27 -1.16
CA TYR A 18 22.09 2.34 -2.47
C TYR A 18 21.04 3.44 -2.59
N TRP A 19 20.27 3.79 -1.57
CA TRP A 19 19.25 4.84 -1.71
C TRP A 19 19.73 6.23 -1.27
N GLY A 20 20.68 6.27 -0.32
CA GLY A 20 21.16 7.49 0.34
C GLY A 20 22.40 8.13 -0.28
N SER A 21 23.01 7.53 -1.31
CA SER A 21 24.21 8.07 -1.96
C SER A 21 24.12 8.05 -3.49
N ASP A 22 25.03 8.77 -4.15
CA ASP A 22 25.22 8.69 -5.61
C ASP A 22 26.29 7.66 -6.01
N HIS A 23 26.79 6.85 -5.08
CA HIS A 23 27.79 5.82 -5.37
C HIS A 23 27.27 4.84 -6.44
N SER A 24 28.19 4.41 -7.30
CA SER A 24 27.86 3.42 -8.32
C SER A 24 27.56 2.07 -7.68
N VAL A 25 26.69 1.28 -8.31
CA VAL A 25 26.38 -0.10 -7.88
C VAL A 25 27.65 -0.95 -7.75
N ASN A 26 28.63 -0.75 -8.63
CA ASN A 26 29.89 -1.49 -8.58
C ASN A 26 30.70 -1.12 -7.33
N HIS A 27 30.74 0.16 -6.99
CA HIS A 27 31.44 0.65 -5.79
C HIS A 27 30.80 0.10 -4.51
N ILE A 28 29.47 0.14 -4.40
CA ILE A 28 28.75 -0.40 -3.24
C ILE A 28 28.96 -1.93 -3.14
N ALA A 29 28.92 -2.64 -4.27
CA ALA A 29 29.16 -4.08 -4.30
C ALA A 29 30.59 -4.43 -3.84
N GLU A 30 31.58 -3.64 -4.26
CA GLU A 30 32.98 -3.78 -3.84
C GLU A 30 33.16 -3.50 -2.35
N GLU A 31 32.62 -2.37 -1.86
CA GLU A 31 32.66 -1.98 -0.45
C GLU A 31 32.09 -3.06 0.48
N LEU A 32 30.99 -3.68 0.07
CA LEU A 32 30.32 -4.73 0.84
C LEU A 32 30.82 -6.15 0.53
N ASN A 33 31.82 -6.29 -0.36
CA ASN A 33 32.34 -7.58 -0.82
C ASN A 33 31.25 -8.53 -1.39
N LEU A 34 30.24 -7.94 -2.04
CA LEU A 34 29.12 -8.63 -2.68
C LEU A 34 29.34 -8.70 -4.18
N SER A 35 28.84 -9.77 -4.81
CA SER A 35 28.64 -9.71 -6.26
C SER A 35 27.52 -8.70 -6.58
N LYS A 36 27.57 -8.07 -7.75
CA LYS A 36 26.50 -7.17 -8.22
C LYS A 36 25.12 -7.84 -8.19
N GLY A 37 25.04 -9.13 -8.55
CA GLY A 37 23.80 -9.91 -8.48
C GLY A 37 23.31 -10.06 -7.03
N ALA A 38 24.20 -10.45 -6.11
CA ALA A 38 23.87 -10.55 -4.70
C ALA A 38 23.42 -9.20 -4.10
N LEU A 39 24.07 -8.10 -4.49
CA LEU A 39 23.64 -6.76 -4.11
C LEU A 39 22.20 -6.49 -4.55
N TYR A 40 21.87 -6.67 -5.84
CA TYR A 40 20.49 -6.43 -6.30
C TYR A 40 19.45 -7.33 -5.64
N THR A 41 19.80 -8.58 -5.31
CA THR A 41 18.92 -9.48 -4.56
C THR A 41 18.71 -9.02 -3.12
N ALA A 42 19.71 -8.38 -2.52
CA ALA A 42 19.65 -7.86 -1.15
C ALA A 42 18.86 -6.54 -1.03
N LEU A 43 18.79 -5.75 -2.10
CA LEU A 43 18.14 -4.44 -2.07
C LEU A 43 16.64 -4.55 -1.82
N THR A 44 16.17 -3.84 -0.80
CA THR A 44 14.76 -3.52 -0.60
C THR A 44 14.37 -2.32 -1.49
N ALA A 45 13.21 -2.43 -2.13
CA ALA A 45 12.62 -1.34 -2.91
C ALA A 45 12.35 -0.12 -2.03
N LEU A 46 12.52 1.09 -2.57
CA LEU A 46 12.23 2.32 -1.84
C LEU A 46 10.72 2.56 -1.82
N GLY A 47 10.13 2.61 -0.62
CA GLY A 47 8.73 2.99 -0.44
C GLY A 47 8.45 4.38 -1.03
N SER A 48 7.30 4.55 -1.67
CA SER A 48 6.94 5.83 -2.31
C SER A 48 5.86 6.60 -1.56
N GLY A 49 5.29 6.04 -0.50
CA GLY A 49 4.10 6.57 0.15
C GLY A 49 2.88 6.61 -0.77
N ARG A 50 2.83 5.76 -1.81
CA ARG A 50 1.72 5.67 -2.76
C ARG A 50 1.05 4.31 -2.73
N ALA A 51 -0.28 4.30 -2.74
CA ALA A 51 -1.06 3.07 -2.78
C ALA A 51 -1.13 2.53 -4.21
N CYS A 52 -0.97 1.21 -4.35
CA CYS A 52 -1.21 0.50 -5.59
C CYS A 52 -2.70 0.58 -5.96
N PRO A 53 -3.05 0.98 -7.20
CA PRO A 53 -4.45 1.11 -7.61
C PRO A 53 -5.17 -0.24 -7.77
N LEU A 54 -4.44 -1.36 -7.77
CA LEU A 54 -5.03 -2.70 -7.93
C LEU A 54 -5.28 -3.42 -6.60
N CYS A 55 -4.36 -3.32 -5.64
CA CYS A 55 -4.45 -4.08 -4.39
C CYS A 55 -4.41 -3.20 -3.12
N GLY A 56 -4.14 -1.90 -3.23
CA GLY A 56 -4.09 -0.98 -2.10
C GLY A 56 -2.75 -0.96 -1.34
N ASP A 57 -1.91 -1.99 -1.46
CA ASP A 57 -0.58 -2.02 -0.83
C ASP A 57 0.34 -0.91 -1.31
N GLU A 58 1.38 -0.60 -0.53
CA GLU A 58 2.35 0.41 -0.92
C GLU A 58 3.09 -0.02 -2.20
N ALA A 59 3.08 0.86 -3.20
CA ALA A 59 3.93 0.75 -4.37
C ALA A 59 5.27 1.46 -4.10
N GLY A 60 6.37 0.90 -4.58
CA GLY A 60 7.70 1.45 -4.37
C GLY A 60 8.50 1.56 -5.68
N TRP A 61 9.64 2.23 -5.61
CA TRP A 61 10.60 2.25 -6.71
C TRP A 61 11.55 1.06 -6.60
N PRO A 62 11.62 0.19 -7.63
CA PRO A 62 12.46 -1.01 -7.57
C PRO A 62 13.97 -0.72 -7.76
N ASN A 63 14.32 0.45 -8.31
CA ASN A 63 15.70 0.90 -8.51
C ASN A 63 15.74 2.42 -8.74
N ARG A 64 16.94 3.02 -8.68
CA ARG A 64 17.15 4.47 -8.89
C ARG A 64 16.61 4.96 -10.23
N THR A 65 16.85 4.23 -11.32
CA THR A 65 16.34 4.62 -12.65
C THR A 65 14.81 4.70 -12.68
N ALA A 66 14.12 3.78 -12.02
CA ALA A 66 12.67 3.81 -11.89
C ALA A 66 12.21 5.00 -11.03
N ARG A 67 12.95 5.35 -9.98
CA ARG A 67 12.72 6.58 -9.18
C ARG A 67 12.84 7.83 -10.05
N ASP A 68 13.91 7.94 -10.82
CA ASP A 68 14.17 9.10 -11.67
C ASP A 68 13.15 9.23 -12.82
N GLN A 69 12.46 8.14 -13.16
CA GLN A 69 11.40 8.08 -14.18
C GLN A 69 9.97 8.11 -13.58
N ASP A 70 9.83 8.32 -12.26
CA ASP A 70 8.54 8.25 -11.55
C ASP A 70 7.75 6.95 -11.78
N LYS A 71 8.46 5.84 -11.99
CA LYS A 71 7.87 4.52 -12.27
C LYS A 71 7.85 3.65 -11.02
N LEU A 72 6.64 3.39 -10.54
CA LEU A 72 6.35 2.56 -9.37
C LEU A 72 6.11 1.10 -9.76
N HIS A 73 6.39 0.21 -8.81
CA HIS A 73 6.10 -1.22 -8.86
C HIS A 73 5.46 -1.67 -7.53
N CYS A 74 4.40 -2.47 -7.60
CA CYS A 74 3.80 -3.11 -6.43
C CYS A 74 4.32 -4.55 -6.30
N ALA A 75 4.94 -4.88 -5.16
CA ALA A 75 5.45 -6.21 -4.88
C ALA A 75 4.35 -7.28 -4.75
N SER A 76 3.16 -6.90 -4.29
CA SER A 76 2.07 -7.82 -3.99
C SER A 76 1.31 -8.31 -5.22
N CYS A 77 1.05 -7.43 -6.19
CA CYS A 77 0.24 -7.76 -7.37
C CYS A 77 0.95 -7.49 -8.71
N ALA A 78 2.25 -7.17 -8.69
CA ALA A 78 3.09 -6.88 -9.86
C ALA A 78 2.60 -5.70 -10.75
N TRP A 79 1.71 -4.84 -10.24
CA TRP A 79 1.32 -3.62 -10.95
C TRP A 79 2.54 -2.72 -11.16
N SER A 80 2.61 -2.08 -12.33
CA SER A 80 3.62 -1.08 -12.65
C SER A 80 2.97 0.12 -13.33
N GLY A 81 3.32 1.33 -12.91
CA GLY A 81 2.77 2.56 -13.46
C GLY A 81 3.49 3.79 -12.95
N SER A 82 2.96 4.98 -13.25
CA SER A 82 3.52 6.25 -12.80
C SER A 82 2.95 6.69 -11.46
N VAL A 83 3.63 7.59 -10.76
CA VAL A 83 3.12 8.25 -9.54
C VAL A 83 1.75 8.89 -9.78
N SER A 84 1.50 9.48 -10.97
CA SER A 84 0.23 10.11 -11.33
C SER A 84 -0.98 9.17 -11.41
N GLN A 85 -0.76 7.84 -11.47
CA GLN A 85 -1.82 6.83 -11.48
C GLN A 85 -2.15 6.31 -10.08
N THR A 86 -1.53 6.88 -9.04
CA THR A 86 -1.65 6.42 -7.66
C THR A 86 -2.23 7.49 -6.75
N MET A 87 -2.71 7.07 -5.59
CA MET A 87 -3.10 7.95 -4.49
C MET A 87 -2.12 7.82 -3.33
N ALA A 88 -2.25 8.67 -2.31
CA ALA A 88 -1.44 8.56 -1.10
C ALA A 88 -1.68 7.20 -0.42
N TYR A 89 -0.61 6.56 0.06
CA TYR A 89 -0.69 5.38 0.91
C TYR A 89 -1.04 5.82 2.33
N GLY A 90 -2.19 5.38 2.82
CA GLY A 90 -2.62 5.66 4.19
C GLY A 90 -1.87 4.76 5.15
N ASN A 91 -1.06 5.35 6.03
CA ASN A 91 -0.67 4.67 7.25
C ASN A 91 -1.74 5.00 8.30
N ASP A 92 -2.64 4.06 8.58
CA ASP A 92 -3.62 4.18 9.66
C ASP A 92 -2.96 4.19 11.07
N ALA A 93 -1.64 4.40 11.16
CA ALA A 93 -0.94 4.73 12.41
C ALA A 93 -1.08 6.21 12.82
N SER A 94 -2.00 6.99 12.25
CA SER A 94 -2.57 8.11 12.98
C SER A 94 -3.55 7.57 14.00
N PHE A 95 -3.01 7.11 15.14
CA PHE A 95 -3.74 7.02 16.40
C PHE A 95 -4.29 8.43 16.69
N SER A 96 -5.46 8.73 16.14
CA SER A 96 -6.29 9.82 16.60
C SER A 96 -6.80 9.39 17.96
N GLY A 97 -5.96 9.58 18.98
CA GLY A 97 -6.38 9.45 20.36
C GLY A 97 -7.67 10.26 20.55
N PRO A 98 -8.66 9.74 21.29
CA PRO A 98 -9.90 10.45 21.48
C PRO A 98 -9.59 11.80 22.13
N ARG A 99 -9.84 12.90 21.41
CA ARG A 99 -9.98 14.23 22.00
C ARG A 99 -11.23 14.20 22.89
N GLN A 100 -11.06 13.75 24.12
CA GLN A 100 -11.97 14.08 25.21
C GLN A 100 -11.40 15.27 25.95
N ASP A 101 -11.46 16.43 25.30
CA ASP A 101 -11.45 17.69 26.03
C ASP A 101 -12.86 17.84 26.60
N LYS A 102 -13.04 17.24 27.78
CA LYS A 102 -13.94 17.78 28.81
C LYS A 102 -13.64 19.27 28.91
N ASP A 103 -14.67 20.11 28.81
CA ASP A 103 -14.88 21.28 29.65
C ASP A 103 -16.08 22.10 29.11
N ALA A 104 -17.21 21.99 29.79
CA ALA A 104 -18.12 23.12 30.06
C ALA A 104 -19.19 22.64 31.07
N ASP A 105 -18.77 22.49 32.32
CA ASP A 105 -19.66 22.77 33.45
C ASP A 105 -19.96 24.27 33.43
N LEU A 106 -21.18 24.66 33.09
CA LEU A 106 -21.81 25.89 33.58
C LEU A 106 -23.30 25.62 33.86
N GLU A 107 -23.63 25.78 35.13
CA GLU A 107 -24.92 25.67 35.77
C GLU A 107 -26.00 26.60 35.20
N ALA A 108 -27.27 26.18 35.27
CA ALA A 108 -28.28 26.75 36.19
C ALA A 108 -29.71 26.52 35.66
N ALA A 109 -30.58 26.18 36.61
CA ALA A 109 -31.97 25.78 36.45
C ALA A 109 -32.88 26.86 35.82
N SER A 110 -33.97 26.40 35.18
CA SER A 110 -35.35 26.72 35.60
C SER A 110 -36.42 26.05 34.71
N ASP A 111 -37.44 25.53 35.41
CA ASP A 111 -38.86 25.40 35.03
C ASP A 111 -39.38 24.31 34.05
N GLU A 112 -39.77 23.19 34.67
CA GLU A 112 -41.09 22.52 34.64
C GLU A 112 -42.07 22.74 33.44
N HIS A 113 -42.31 21.71 32.61
CA HIS A 113 -43.48 20.79 32.66
C HIS A 113 -43.66 20.00 31.35
N PRO A 114 -44.14 18.74 31.40
CA PRO A 114 -44.02 17.75 30.34
C PRO A 114 -45.33 17.54 29.57
N LEU A 115 -45.29 17.40 28.25
CA LEU A 115 -46.41 16.87 27.47
C LEU A 115 -45.95 16.04 26.26
N GLY A 116 -46.34 14.75 26.27
CA GLY A 116 -46.74 14.05 25.05
C GLY A 116 -45.79 12.97 24.52
N ARG A 117 -46.03 11.72 24.92
CA ARG A 117 -45.85 10.54 24.07
C ARG A 117 -47.24 10.17 23.51
N PRO A 118 -47.34 9.69 22.27
CA PRO A 118 -47.54 8.24 22.12
C PRO A 118 -46.74 7.61 20.97
N ASP A 119 -46.31 6.39 21.21
CA ASP A 119 -45.84 5.40 20.23
C ASP A 119 -46.92 5.10 19.17
N THR A 120 -46.53 4.86 17.91
CA THR A 120 -47.18 3.85 17.04
C THR A 120 -46.30 3.45 15.85
N ASN A 121 -46.07 2.13 15.70
CA ASN A 121 -45.94 1.34 14.46
C ASN A 121 -44.73 1.64 13.53
N GLY A 122 -43.79 0.73 13.23
CA GLY A 122 -43.87 -0.71 13.05
C GLY A 122 -44.05 -1.07 11.57
N VAL A 123 -42.96 -1.21 10.79
CA VAL A 123 -42.86 -2.14 9.64
C VAL A 123 -41.37 -2.46 9.35
N PRO A 124 -40.94 -3.73 9.39
CA PRO A 124 -39.67 -4.17 8.82
C PRO A 124 -39.85 -4.47 7.31
N GLY A 125 -39.23 -3.65 6.46
CA GLY A 125 -39.22 -3.86 5.02
C GLY A 125 -38.20 -4.92 4.61
N LEU A 126 -38.61 -6.19 4.65
CA LEU A 126 -37.88 -7.33 4.11
C LEU A 126 -38.29 -7.55 2.64
N THR A 127 -37.42 -7.26 1.67
CA THR A 127 -37.33 -7.87 0.32
C THR A 127 -36.23 -7.12 -0.46
N ARG A 128 -35.39 -7.71 -1.31
CA ARG A 128 -35.59 -8.80 -2.26
C ARG A 128 -34.22 -9.36 -2.66
N ILE A 129 -34.06 -10.68 -2.60
CA ILE A 129 -32.99 -11.42 -3.26
C ILE A 129 -33.24 -11.33 -4.78
N ALA A 130 -32.24 -10.93 -5.55
CA ALA A 130 -32.25 -11.04 -7.01
C ALA A 130 -30.87 -11.53 -7.47
N GLY A 131 -30.81 -12.82 -7.80
CA GLY A 131 -29.66 -13.44 -8.46
C GLY A 131 -29.51 -13.00 -9.92
N GLY A 132 -28.29 -13.07 -10.43
CA GLY A 132 -27.98 -12.78 -11.83
C GLY A 132 -26.58 -13.24 -12.22
N ALA A 133 -26.51 -14.47 -12.73
CA ALA A 133 -25.59 -15.02 -13.74
C ALA A 133 -24.08 -14.64 -13.74
N LEU A 134 -23.26 -15.61 -13.34
CA LEU A 134 -21.90 -15.83 -13.84
C LEU A 134 -21.95 -16.36 -15.28
N LEU A 135 -21.08 -15.90 -16.18
CA LEU A 135 -20.30 -16.66 -17.19
C LEU A 135 -19.83 -15.78 -18.36
N GLY A 136 -18.51 -15.67 -18.54
CA GLY A 136 -17.92 -15.40 -19.87
C GLY A 136 -16.78 -14.40 -19.95
N ALA A 137 -15.56 -14.76 -19.51
CA ALA A 137 -14.34 -14.03 -19.90
C ALA A 137 -13.00 -14.82 -19.78
N ALA A 138 -13.01 -16.16 -19.77
CA ALA A 138 -11.78 -16.92 -19.45
C ALA A 138 -10.99 -17.49 -20.65
N VAL A 139 -11.46 -17.37 -21.90
CA VAL A 139 -10.82 -18.09 -23.03
C VAL A 139 -9.86 -17.22 -23.87
N GLY A 140 -9.91 -15.88 -23.77
CA GLY A 140 -9.10 -15.00 -24.63
C GLY A 140 -7.63 -14.84 -24.22
N LEU A 141 -7.31 -14.98 -22.93
CA LEU A 141 -6.01 -14.57 -22.39
C LEU A 141 -4.91 -15.65 -22.51
N ALA A 142 -5.28 -16.91 -22.76
CA ALA A 142 -4.33 -18.01 -22.91
C ALA A 142 -3.57 -17.98 -24.26
N LEU A 143 -4.21 -17.48 -25.34
CA LEU A 143 -3.60 -17.46 -26.68
C LEU A 143 -2.49 -16.41 -26.83
N VAL A 144 -2.61 -15.27 -26.13
CA VAL A 144 -1.61 -14.19 -26.19
C VAL A 144 -0.29 -14.55 -25.50
N LEU A 145 -0.34 -15.38 -24.46
CA LEU A 145 0.87 -15.80 -23.73
C LEU A 145 1.71 -16.84 -24.49
N TRP A 146 1.11 -17.59 -25.42
CA TRP A 146 1.82 -18.63 -26.16
C TRP A 146 2.58 -18.08 -27.37
N VAL A 147 2.03 -17.09 -28.06
CA VAL A 147 2.71 -16.43 -29.20
C VAL A 147 3.94 -15.62 -28.75
N ARG A 148 3.95 -15.14 -27.50
CA ARG A 148 5.08 -14.36 -26.95
C ARG A 148 6.23 -15.23 -26.41
N ARG A 149 6.05 -16.55 -26.39
CA ARG A 149 7.04 -17.54 -25.92
C ARG A 149 7.68 -18.37 -27.05
N ARG A 150 7.39 -18.05 -28.31
CA ARG A 150 8.07 -18.61 -29.48
C ARG A 150 8.90 -17.53 -30.15
#